data_AF-L7KPZ0-F1
#
_entry.id   AF-L7KPZ0-F1
#
_cell.length_a   1.000
_cell.length_b   1.000
_cell.length_c   1.000
_cell.angle_alpha   90.00
_cell.angle_beta   90.00
_cell.angle_gamma   90.00
#
_symmetry.space_group_name_H-M   'P 1'
#
loop_
_entity.id
_entity.type
_entity.pdbx_description
1 polymer ?
#
loop_
_entity_poly.entity_id
_entity_poly.type
_entity_poly.pdbx_seq_one_letter_code
_entity_poly.pdbx_strand_id
1 'polypeptide(L)'
;MDIMSAYREVGSYRAAAEICGTTHKTVKRVVQRFEADQSGQTPPPRTPRLNNYDVVADLVARRVKTSHGRITGKRFLPIARAAGYTGSARNFRRLVSRSKVQ
;
A
#
# COMPACT_ATOMS: atom_id res chain seq x y z
N MET A 1 -18.22 -1.55 -25.77
CA MET A 1 -17.01 -1.13 -26.52
C MET A 1 -15.87 -0.90 -25.52
N ASP A 2 -14.64 -1.30 -25.82
CA ASP A 2 -13.47 -1.01 -24.98
C ASP A 2 -13.08 0.48 -25.04
N ILE A 3 -12.53 1.01 -23.94
CA ILE A 3 -12.18 2.43 -23.78
C ILE A 3 -11.18 2.89 -24.85
N MET A 4 -10.20 2.05 -25.20
CA MET A 4 -9.16 2.41 -26.16
C MET A 4 -9.64 2.35 -27.59
N SER A 5 -10.48 1.37 -27.91
CA SER A 5 -11.17 1.31 -29.20
C SER A 5 -12.06 2.54 -29.40
N ALA A 6 -12.87 2.90 -28.39
CA ALA A 6 -13.73 4.08 -28.46
C ALA A 6 -12.94 5.37 -28.66
N TYR A 7 -11.83 5.56 -27.92
CA TYR A 7 -10.97 6.73 -28.09
C TYR A 7 -10.31 6.82 -29.48
N ARG A 8 -9.85 5.69 -30.03
CA ARG A 8 -9.25 5.66 -31.38
C ARG A 8 -10.25 5.99 -32.48
N GLU A 9 -11.52 5.65 -32.30
CA GLU A 9 -12.58 5.96 -33.26
C GLU A 9 -13.01 7.42 -33.21
N VAL A 10 -13.24 7.97 -32.01
CA VAL A 10 -13.83 9.32 -31.87
C VAL A 10 -12.83 10.44 -31.62
N GLY A 11 -11.57 10.11 -31.27
CA GLY A 11 -10.49 11.08 -31.02
C GLY A 11 -10.71 12.00 -29.81
N SER A 12 -11.76 11.80 -29.02
CA SER A 12 -12.15 12.67 -27.90
C SER A 12 -12.37 11.89 -26.61
N TYR A 13 -11.75 12.33 -25.52
CA TYR A 13 -11.93 11.71 -24.21
C TYR A 13 -13.37 11.81 -23.68
N ARG A 14 -14.11 12.87 -24.02
CA ARG A 14 -15.50 13.05 -23.56
C ARG A 14 -16.46 12.18 -24.35
N ALA A 15 -16.36 12.19 -25.68
CA ALA A 15 -17.19 11.35 -26.54
C ALA A 15 -16.95 9.85 -26.26
N ALA A 16 -15.69 9.43 -26.13
CA ALA A 16 -15.37 8.05 -25.75
C ALA A 16 -15.92 7.67 -24.37
N ALA A 17 -15.96 8.62 -23.43
CA ALA A 17 -16.52 8.38 -22.10
C ALA A 17 -18.04 8.19 -22.12
N GLU A 18 -18.75 8.94 -22.97
CA GLU A 18 -20.20 8.77 -23.18
C GLU A 18 -20.52 7.40 -23.80
N ILE A 19 -19.77 7.01 -24.84
CA ILE A 19 -19.92 5.69 -25.50
C ILE A 19 -19.64 4.53 -24.54
N CYS A 20 -18.60 4.66 -23.71
CA CYS A 20 -18.20 3.62 -22.76
C CYS A 20 -18.89 3.69 -21.39
N GLY A 21 -19.77 4.67 -21.14
CA GLY A 21 -20.43 4.84 -19.84
C GLY A 21 -19.47 5.10 -18.67
N THR A 22 -18.39 5.85 -18.90
CA THR A 22 -17.37 6.17 -17.88
C THR A 22 -17.10 7.68 -17.80
N THR A 23 -16.01 8.09 -17.13
CA THR A 23 -15.60 9.49 -17.09
C THR A 23 -14.43 9.76 -18.05
N HIS A 24 -14.39 10.94 -18.66
CA HIS A 24 -13.28 11.37 -19.52
C HIS A 24 -11.91 11.34 -18.81
N LYS A 25 -11.88 11.46 -17.48
CA LYS A 25 -10.66 11.30 -16.67
C LYS A 25 -10.18 9.83 -16.65
N THR A 26 -11.11 8.88 -16.60
CA THR A 26 -10.80 7.45 -16.72
C THR A 26 -10.24 7.15 -18.09
N VAL A 27 -10.90 7.64 -19.16
CA VAL A 27 -10.43 7.48 -20.54
C VAL A 27 -9.01 8.03 -20.69
N LYS A 28 -8.77 9.28 -20.28
CA LYS A 28 -7.44 9.90 -20.30
C LYS A 28 -6.39 9.05 -19.58
N ARG A 29 -6.71 8.50 -18.40
CA ARG A 29 -5.77 7.68 -17.62
C ARG A 29 -5.44 6.36 -18.32
N VAL A 30 -6.42 5.72 -18.98
CA VAL A 30 -6.20 4.49 -19.75
C VAL A 30 -5.34 4.78 -20.97
N VAL A 31 -5.64 5.86 -21.69
CA VAL A 31 -4.85 6.32 -22.84
C VAL A 31 -3.39 6.56 -22.47
N GLN A 32 -3.16 7.39 -21.45
CA GLN A 32 -1.82 7.69 -20.96
C GLN A 32 -1.06 6.45 -20.49
N ARG A 33 -1.74 5.50 -19.84
CA ARG A 33 -1.11 4.25 -19.41
C ARG A 33 -0.64 3.43 -20.62
N PHE A 34 -1.50 3.26 -21.61
CA PHE A 34 -1.14 2.51 -22.81
C PHE A 34 -0.03 3.18 -23.61
N GLU A 35 -0.06 4.51 -23.76
CA GLU A 35 1.02 5.27 -24.40
C GLU A 35 2.35 5.09 -23.65
N ALA A 36 2.31 5.13 -22.32
CA ALA A 36 3.47 4.86 -21.47
C ALA A 36 3.99 3.41 -21.65
N ASP A 37 3.09 2.43 -21.71
CA ASP A 37 3.44 1.03 -21.92
C ASP A 37 4.04 0.79 -23.31
N GLN A 38 3.51 1.44 -24.36
CA GLN A 38 4.05 1.34 -25.74
C GLN A 38 5.41 2.02 -25.89
N SER A 39 5.65 3.12 -25.17
CA SER A 39 6.91 3.87 -25.20
C SER A 39 7.97 3.33 -24.24
N GLY A 40 7.67 2.27 -23.47
CA GLY A 40 8.54 1.74 -22.43
C GLY A 40 8.71 2.67 -21.22
N GLN A 41 7.89 3.71 -21.10
CA GLN A 41 7.90 4.69 -20.01
C GLN A 41 6.83 4.38 -18.95
N THR A 42 6.54 3.10 -18.71
CA THR A 42 5.57 2.68 -17.69
C THR A 42 5.95 3.29 -16.34
N PRO A 43 5.05 4.03 -15.67
CA PRO A 43 5.35 4.62 -14.37
C PRO A 43 5.79 3.56 -13.37
N PRO A 44 6.76 3.88 -12.48
CA PRO A 44 7.22 2.91 -11.50
C PRO A 44 6.05 2.42 -10.64
N PRO A 45 6.07 1.14 -10.22
CA PRO A 45 5.04 0.60 -9.36
C PRO A 45 4.94 1.43 -8.08
N ARG A 46 3.72 1.56 -7.54
CA ARG A 46 3.50 2.30 -6.30
C ARG A 46 4.34 1.66 -5.19
N THR A 47 5.27 2.43 -4.63
CA THR A 47 6.07 1.97 -3.49
C THR A 47 5.12 1.68 -2.32
N PRO A 48 5.19 0.49 -1.70
CA PRO A 48 4.41 0.22 -0.50
C PRO A 48 4.77 1.24 0.58
N ARG A 49 3.74 1.80 1.23
CA ARG A 49 3.95 2.70 2.36
C ARG A 49 4.42 1.88 3.54
N LEU A 50 5.60 2.20 4.07
CA LEU A 50 6.12 1.61 5.30
C LEU A 50 5.14 1.88 6.44
N ASN A 51 4.85 0.87 7.25
CA ASN A 51 4.12 1.08 8.49
C ASN A 51 5.03 1.76 9.50
N ASN A 52 4.43 2.56 10.38
CA ASN A 52 5.13 3.25 11.47
C ASN A 52 5.84 2.32 12.47
N TYR A 53 5.56 1.02 12.43
CA TYR A 53 6.16 0.03 13.32
C TYR A 53 7.17 -0.88 12.63
N ASP A 54 7.42 -0.69 11.33
CA ASP A 54 8.34 -1.56 10.57
C ASP A 54 9.76 -1.52 11.18
N VAL A 55 10.17 -0.36 11.72
CA VAL A 55 11.43 -0.18 12.46
C VAL A 55 11.62 -1.15 13.65
N VAL A 56 10.54 -1.70 14.21
CA VAL A 56 10.59 -2.61 15.37
C VAL A 56 9.91 -3.96 15.11
N ALA A 57 9.45 -4.24 13.90
CA ALA A 57 8.74 -5.47 13.57
C ALA A 57 9.58 -6.72 13.88
N ASP A 58 10.84 -6.74 13.42
CA ASP A 58 11.76 -7.87 13.66
C ASP A 58 12.15 -8.02 15.14
N LEU A 59 12.28 -6.89 15.84
CA LEU A 59 12.54 -6.87 17.28
C LEU A 59 11.36 -7.49 18.04
N VAL A 60 10.12 -7.18 17.64
CA VAL A 60 8.90 -7.77 18.20
C VAL A 60 8.82 -9.26 17.89
N ALA A 61 9.02 -9.68 16.64
CA ALA A 61 8.95 -11.08 16.25
C ALA A 61 9.94 -11.94 17.05
N ARG A 62 11.20 -11.50 17.14
CA ARG A 62 12.22 -12.19 17.94
C ARG A 62 11.83 -12.29 19.40
N ARG A 63 11.40 -11.18 20.01
CA ARG A 63 11.08 -11.17 21.44
C ARG A 63 9.85 -11.99 21.78
N VAL A 64 8.83 -11.97 20.92
CA VAL A 64 7.63 -12.82 21.04
C VAL A 64 8.04 -14.30 20.99
N LYS A 65 8.86 -14.70 20.01
CA LYS A 65 9.39 -16.06 19.88
C LYS A 65 10.16 -16.51 21.12
N THR A 66 11.14 -15.74 21.58
CA THR A 66 11.93 -16.06 22.79
C THR A 66 11.07 -16.15 24.05
N SER A 67 10.00 -15.37 24.13
CA SER A 67 9.08 -15.41 25.27
C SER A 67 7.98 -16.48 25.16
N HIS A 68 7.96 -17.27 24.09
CA HIS A 68 6.86 -18.18 23.75
C HIS A 68 5.49 -17.48 23.81
N GLY A 69 5.41 -16.28 23.25
CA GLY A 69 4.18 -15.49 23.25
C GLY A 69 3.75 -14.90 24.60
N ARG A 70 4.49 -15.12 25.68
CA ARG A 70 4.11 -14.63 27.02
C ARG A 70 4.41 -13.16 27.25
N ILE A 71 5.31 -12.54 26.49
CA ILE A 71 5.63 -11.11 26.67
C ILE A 71 4.41 -10.23 26.38
N THR A 72 4.12 -9.27 27.27
CA THR A 72 3.04 -8.30 27.05
C THR A 72 3.56 -7.07 26.33
N GLY A 73 2.76 -6.50 25.42
CA GLY A 73 3.14 -5.27 24.73
C GLY A 73 3.35 -4.08 25.67
N LYS A 74 2.72 -4.07 26.85
CA LYS A 74 2.96 -3.05 27.89
C LYS A 74 4.38 -3.13 28.44
N ARG A 75 4.86 -4.31 28.83
CA ARG A 75 6.23 -4.50 29.34
C ARG A 75 7.29 -4.29 28.26
N PHE A 76 6.94 -4.54 27.00
CA PHE A 76 7.89 -4.47 25.90
C PHE A 76 8.02 -3.06 25.28
N LEU A 77 7.02 -2.20 25.45
CA LEU A 77 7.00 -0.86 24.87
C LEU A 77 8.24 0.01 25.19
N PRO A 78 8.78 0.04 26.43
CA PRO A 78 9.99 0.81 26.73
C PRO A 78 11.19 0.36 25.89
N ILE A 79 11.36 -0.94 25.67
CA ILE A 79 12.45 -1.50 24.87
C ILE A 79 12.28 -1.12 23.40
N ALA A 80 11.04 -1.19 22.88
CA ALA A 80 10.77 -0.76 21.50
C ALA A 80 11.00 0.74 21.30
N ARG A 81 10.68 1.58 22.29
CA ARG A 81 10.97 3.02 22.25
C ARG A 81 12.48 3.31 22.22
N ALA A 82 13.26 2.60 23.04
CA ALA A 82 14.71 2.69 23.00
C ALA A 82 15.29 2.26 21.64
N ALA A 83 14.60 1.36 20.94
CA ALA A 83 14.93 0.94 19.56
C ALA A 83 14.35 1.87 18.47
N GLY A 84 13.80 3.04 18.81
CA GLY A 84 13.32 4.03 17.85
C GLY A 84 11.82 4.00 17.52
N TYR A 85 11.01 3.24 18.25
CA TYR A 85 9.56 3.26 18.05
C TYR A 85 8.92 4.56 18.56
N THR A 86 8.41 5.37 17.64
CA THR A 86 7.73 6.65 17.94
C THR A 86 6.20 6.59 17.85
N GLY A 87 5.63 5.43 17.49
CA GLY A 87 4.19 5.24 17.33
C GLY A 87 3.40 5.16 18.63
N SER A 88 2.07 5.06 18.52
CA SER A 88 1.19 4.99 19.69
C SER A 88 1.28 3.66 20.43
N ALA A 89 1.15 3.70 21.76
CA ALA A 89 1.18 2.50 22.60
C ALA A 89 0.09 1.47 22.23
N ARG A 90 -1.09 1.94 21.76
CA ARG A 90 -2.17 1.06 21.29
C ARG A 90 -1.77 0.31 20.03
N ASN A 91 -1.15 1.01 19.07
CA ASN A 91 -0.69 0.39 17.83
C ASN A 91 0.40 -0.65 18.09
N PHE A 92 1.36 -0.32 18.97
CA PHE A 92 2.38 -1.28 19.40
C PHE A 92 1.79 -2.56 20.02
N ARG A 93 0.82 -2.41 20.92
CA ARG A 93 0.13 -3.57 21.51
C ARG A 93 -0.58 -4.43 20.46
N ARG A 94 -1.19 -3.80 19.44
CA ARG A 94 -1.80 -4.52 18.32
C ARG A 94 -0.78 -5.29 17.49
N LEU A 95 0.38 -4.70 17.20
CA LEU A 95 1.49 -5.39 16.53
C LEU A 95 1.90 -6.64 17.33
N VAL A 96 2.19 -6.47 18.62
CA VAL A 96 2.58 -7.58 19.50
C VAL A 96 1.51 -8.67 19.54
N SER A 97 0.23 -8.32 19.61
CA SER A 97 -0.86 -9.30 19.57
C SER A 97 -0.93 -10.05 18.23
N ARG A 98 -0.76 -9.36 17.11
CA ARG A 98 -0.74 -10.00 15.78
C ARG A 98 0.45 -10.96 15.63
N SER A 99 1.64 -10.54 16.07
CA SER A 99 2.86 -11.37 16.02
C SER A 99 2.82 -12.61 16.92
N LYS A 100 1.84 -12.76 17.81
CA LYS A 100 1.65 -13.97 18.63
C LYS A 100 0.76 -15.02 17.98
N VAL A 101 -0.08 -14.59 17.04
CA VAL A 101 -1.05 -15.45 16.34
C VAL A 101 -0.43 -16.03 15.06
N GLN A 102 0.53 -15.29 14.49
CA GLN A 102 1.37 -15.71 13.36
C GLN A 102 2.47 -16.68 13.82
#